data_AF-A0AAU7L304-F1
#
_entry.id   AF-A0AAU7L304-F1
#
_cell.length_a   1.000
_cell.length_b   1.000
_cell.length_c   1.000
_cell.angle_alpha   90.00
_cell.angle_beta   90.00
_cell.angle_gamma   90.00
#
_symmetry.space_group_name_H-M   'P 1'
#
loop_
_entity.id
_entity.type
_entity.pdbx_description
1 polymer ?
#
loop_
_entity_poly.entity_id
_entity_poly.type
_entity_poly.pdbx_seq_one_letter_code
_entity_poly.pdbx_strand_id
1 'polypeptide(L)'
;MKTRLNVRPSPRPLLRATLAGLFAATLAAFASPGALAADAAEPAAPKPAAAQATAVTPPDAPTVMYAIYQIDGKGADSYEVANGSVATYWFGHAFELNGTQYFTGFTWDTREKYGKPGEDEAGPETQVNLAEATFTLTGSTAERPWKFRGIEHTIGMFGAYERAEAVDLGRKPLDYRTPEGKLLLAVPTQGFDNGTSFEGYALFVFNPGPRDELKDKVWTYLGSILTGDDNSAACADGDVMPCVAKTGKLTFTAQNGSDMPRLTVTPSGTEISGPGKTRKLGPADAVSYVYDEAGKKYTEK
;
A
#
# COMPACT_ATOMS: atom_id res chain seq x y z
N MET A 1 -12.11 -44.69 -24.00
CA MET A 1 -10.78 -45.15 -23.53
C MET A 1 -10.47 -44.50 -22.18
N LYS A 2 -9.81 -45.21 -21.26
CA LYS A 2 -9.37 -44.66 -19.96
C LYS A 2 -7.87 -44.37 -20.02
N THR A 3 -7.46 -43.14 -19.72
CA THR A 3 -6.06 -42.83 -19.41
C THR A 3 -6.03 -41.90 -18.21
N ARG A 4 -5.64 -42.41 -17.04
CA ARG A 4 -5.34 -41.60 -15.85
C ARG A 4 -3.84 -41.30 -15.84
N LEU A 5 -3.45 -40.04 -15.77
CA LEU A 5 -2.08 -39.67 -15.39
C LEU A 5 -2.04 -39.38 -13.89
N ASN A 6 -1.41 -40.29 -13.14
CA ASN A 6 -0.94 -40.01 -11.78
C ASN A 6 0.42 -39.32 -11.86
N VAL A 7 0.57 -38.15 -11.25
CA VAL A 7 1.88 -37.56 -10.96
C VAL A 7 2.05 -37.51 -9.45
N ARG A 8 3.11 -38.16 -8.93
CA ARG A 8 3.49 -38.12 -7.51
C ARG A 8 4.44 -36.94 -7.26
N PRO A 9 4.42 -36.32 -6.06
CA PRO A 9 5.37 -35.27 -5.69
C PRO A 9 6.77 -35.84 -5.40
N SER A 10 7.80 -35.02 -5.65
CA SER A 10 9.21 -35.32 -5.36
C SER A 10 9.60 -34.90 -3.93
N PRO A 11 10.45 -35.64 -3.21
CA PRO A 11 10.82 -35.33 -1.82
C PRO A 11 11.98 -34.33 -1.69
N ARG A 12 11.94 -33.53 -0.62
CA ARG A 12 13.08 -32.70 -0.15
C ARG A 12 14.16 -33.57 0.51
N PRO A 13 15.46 -33.28 0.34
CA PRO A 13 16.50 -33.84 1.19
C PRO A 13 16.65 -33.04 2.50
N LEU A 14 16.61 -33.75 3.63
CA LEU A 14 17.16 -33.29 4.91
C LEU A 14 18.65 -33.63 4.94
N LEU A 15 19.49 -32.74 5.49
CA LEU A 15 20.89 -33.04 5.78
C LEU A 15 21.19 -32.75 7.26
N ARG A 16 21.81 -33.75 7.92
CA ARG A 16 22.04 -33.79 9.37
C ARG A 16 23.32 -33.06 9.77
N ALA A 17 23.37 -32.67 11.04
CA ALA A 17 24.51 -32.05 11.71
C ALA A 17 25.70 -32.99 11.95
N THR A 18 26.88 -32.40 12.17
CA THR A 18 28.02 -32.75 13.06
C THR A 18 29.17 -31.77 12.72
N LEU A 19 30.21 -31.47 13.54
CA LEU A 19 30.73 -32.06 14.78
C LEU A 19 31.32 -30.93 15.69
N ALA A 20 31.76 -31.28 16.90
CA ALA A 20 32.30 -30.37 17.92
C ALA A 20 33.79 -29.96 17.73
N GLY A 21 34.22 -28.93 18.46
CA GLY A 21 35.62 -28.52 18.60
C GLY A 21 35.86 -27.72 19.89
N LEU A 22 36.34 -28.40 20.94
CA LEU A 22 36.65 -27.84 22.26
C LEU A 22 38.17 -27.67 22.37
N PHE A 23 38.70 -26.51 22.78
CA PHE A 23 40.10 -26.39 23.19
C PHE A 23 40.34 -25.40 24.35
N ALA A 24 41.41 -25.66 25.08
CA ALA A 24 41.58 -25.28 26.49
C ALA A 24 42.15 -23.88 26.73
N ALA A 25 41.83 -23.35 27.92
CA ALA A 25 42.54 -22.23 28.52
C ALA A 25 43.92 -22.64 29.03
N THR A 26 44.87 -21.70 29.04
CA THR A 26 46.10 -21.79 29.84
C THR A 26 46.31 -20.47 30.60
N LEU A 27 46.49 -20.56 31.92
CA LEU A 27 46.98 -19.45 32.73
C LEU A 27 48.51 -19.43 32.67
N ALA A 28 49.08 -18.23 32.61
CA ALA A 28 50.44 -17.98 33.07
C ALA A 28 50.44 -16.66 33.85
N ALA A 29 50.82 -16.71 35.13
CA ALA A 29 50.91 -15.56 36.01
C ALA A 29 52.38 -15.31 36.39
N PHE A 30 52.82 -14.06 36.33
CA PHE A 30 54.09 -13.59 36.86
C PHE A 30 53.91 -12.21 37.51
N ALA A 31 54.73 -11.94 38.54
CA ALA A 31 54.71 -10.75 39.39
C ALA A 31 56.15 -10.57 39.94
N SER A 32 56.67 -9.40 40.33
CA SER A 32 56.14 -8.05 40.59
C SER A 32 57.28 -7.03 40.30
N PRO A 33 57.26 -5.76 40.77
CA PRO A 33 56.24 -4.70 40.74
C PRO A 33 56.76 -3.41 40.04
N GLY A 34 55.87 -2.48 39.69
CA GLY A 34 56.26 -1.13 39.26
C GLY A 34 55.09 -0.16 39.32
N ALA A 35 55.07 0.73 40.32
CA ALA A 35 53.98 1.68 40.51
C ALA A 35 54.18 2.93 39.63
N LEU A 36 53.11 3.35 38.93
CA LEU A 36 52.79 4.75 38.62
C LEU A 36 51.29 4.82 38.35
N ALA A 37 50.62 5.82 38.91
CA ALA A 37 49.16 5.92 38.88
C ALA A 37 48.63 6.60 37.61
N ALA A 38 47.51 6.11 37.10
CA ALA A 38 46.62 6.79 36.14
C ALA A 38 45.18 6.30 36.39
N ASP A 39 44.19 7.15 36.09
CA ASP A 39 42.78 6.97 36.50
C ASP A 39 42.19 5.59 36.15
N ALA A 40 41.64 4.93 37.17
CA ALA A 40 40.73 3.81 36.98
C ALA A 40 39.31 4.35 36.72
N ALA A 41 38.95 4.47 35.45
CA ALA A 41 37.57 4.75 35.05
C ALA A 41 36.62 3.65 35.57
N GLU A 42 35.49 4.06 36.14
CA GLU A 42 34.46 3.16 36.66
C GLU A 42 33.89 2.29 35.53
N PRO A 43 33.73 0.96 35.72
CA PRO A 43 33.21 0.08 34.68
C PRO A 43 31.72 0.39 34.46
N ALA A 44 31.42 1.05 33.33
CA ALA A 44 30.06 1.38 32.94
C ALA A 44 29.18 0.11 32.91
N ALA A 45 28.14 0.10 33.74
CA ALA A 45 27.19 -1.01 33.79
C ALA A 45 26.60 -1.27 32.39
N PRO A 46 26.42 -2.54 31.98
CA PRO A 46 25.82 -2.84 30.69
C PRO A 46 24.42 -2.24 30.63
N LYS A 47 24.22 -1.29 29.71
CA LYS A 47 22.87 -0.77 29.41
C LYS A 47 21.96 -1.97 29.12
N PRO A 48 20.78 -2.07 29.75
CA PRO A 48 19.79 -3.05 29.34
C PRO A 48 19.54 -2.88 27.84
N ALA A 49 19.65 -3.96 27.08
CA ALA A 49 19.24 -3.95 25.69
C ALA A 49 17.77 -3.50 25.67
N ALA A 50 17.47 -2.42 24.94
CA ALA A 50 16.11 -1.94 24.82
C ALA A 50 15.26 -3.08 24.27
N ALA A 51 14.31 -3.56 25.07
CA ALA A 51 13.39 -4.61 24.64
C ALA A 51 12.71 -4.11 23.37
N GLN A 52 12.91 -4.81 22.26
CA GLN A 52 12.23 -4.49 21.00
C GLN A 52 10.75 -4.71 21.24
N ALA A 53 10.00 -3.61 21.40
CA ALA A 53 8.56 -3.66 21.55
C ALA A 53 7.98 -4.35 20.31
N THR A 54 7.37 -5.52 20.52
CA THR A 54 6.77 -6.30 19.45
C THR A 54 5.69 -5.44 18.78
N ALA A 55 5.86 -5.15 17.50
CA ALA A 55 4.88 -4.37 16.75
C ALA A 55 3.53 -5.10 16.79
N VAL A 56 2.47 -4.41 17.20
CA VAL A 56 1.14 -5.00 17.32
C VAL A 56 0.56 -5.22 15.92
N THR A 57 0.26 -6.48 15.57
CA THR A 57 -0.33 -6.83 14.28
C THR A 57 -1.65 -6.08 14.06
N PRO A 58 -1.83 -5.37 12.93
CA PRO A 58 -3.12 -4.78 12.57
C PRO A 58 -4.23 -5.82 12.33
N PRO A 59 -5.52 -5.40 12.30
CA PRO A 59 -6.61 -6.23 11.81
C PRO A 59 -6.33 -6.81 10.43
N ASP A 60 -6.75 -8.05 10.20
CA ASP A 60 -6.59 -8.74 8.92
C ASP A 60 -7.76 -8.46 7.95
N ALA A 61 -7.61 -8.91 6.70
CA ALA A 61 -8.63 -8.72 5.66
C ALA A 61 -10.01 -9.28 6.07
N PRO A 62 -10.15 -10.50 6.62
CA PRO A 62 -11.44 -10.99 7.13
C PRO A 62 -12.04 -10.10 8.24
N THR A 63 -11.24 -9.56 9.15
CA THR A 63 -11.72 -8.64 10.20
C THR A 63 -12.26 -7.33 9.62
N VAL A 64 -11.57 -6.77 8.62
CA VAL A 64 -12.01 -5.57 7.90
C VAL A 64 -13.30 -5.83 7.13
N MET A 65 -13.33 -6.91 6.33
CA MET A 65 -14.49 -7.31 5.53
C MET A 65 -15.73 -7.57 6.41
N TYR A 66 -15.56 -8.25 7.54
CA TYR A 66 -16.65 -8.46 8.51
C TYR A 66 -17.12 -7.14 9.13
N ALA A 67 -16.22 -6.21 9.47
CA ALA A 67 -16.60 -4.91 10.05
C ALA A 67 -17.47 -4.09 9.10
N ILE A 68 -17.18 -4.11 7.78
CA ILE A 68 -17.96 -3.38 6.76
C ILE A 68 -19.27 -4.10 6.45
N TYR A 69 -19.20 -5.37 6.05
CA TYR A 69 -20.36 -6.06 5.45
C TYR A 69 -21.17 -6.93 6.42
N GLN A 70 -20.69 -7.14 7.66
CA GLN A 70 -21.34 -7.96 8.70
C GLN A 70 -21.65 -9.41 8.28
N ILE A 71 -20.90 -9.92 7.28
CA ILE A 71 -21.02 -11.26 6.70
C ILE A 71 -19.77 -12.08 7.05
N ASP A 72 -19.96 -13.31 7.54
CA ASP A 72 -18.86 -14.25 7.76
C ASP A 72 -18.41 -14.90 6.44
N GLY A 73 -17.44 -14.26 5.78
CA GLY A 73 -16.78 -14.74 4.56
C GLY A 73 -15.91 -16.00 4.74
N LYS A 74 -15.93 -16.68 5.89
CA LYS A 74 -15.16 -17.92 6.16
C LYS A 74 -13.65 -17.77 5.99
N GLY A 75 -13.13 -16.57 6.20
CA GLY A 75 -11.71 -16.22 6.02
C GLY A 75 -11.33 -15.86 4.59
N ALA A 76 -12.27 -15.79 3.64
CA ALA A 76 -12.03 -15.24 2.31
C ALA A 76 -11.88 -13.71 2.36
N ASP A 77 -11.07 -13.19 1.45
CA ASP A 77 -10.86 -11.77 1.17
C ASP A 77 -11.79 -11.24 0.07
N SER A 78 -12.58 -12.10 -0.57
CA SER A 78 -13.60 -11.74 -1.57
C SER A 78 -14.84 -12.64 -1.46
N TYR A 79 -16.04 -12.06 -1.46
CA TYR A 79 -17.31 -12.78 -1.41
C TYR A 79 -18.52 -11.94 -1.87
N GLU A 80 -19.64 -12.61 -2.19
CA GLU A 80 -20.91 -11.96 -2.52
C GLU A 80 -21.54 -11.31 -1.27
N VAL A 81 -21.94 -10.04 -1.40
CA VAL A 81 -22.52 -9.24 -0.29
C VAL A 81 -24.01 -8.96 -0.45
N ALA A 82 -24.50 -8.74 -1.68
CA ALA A 82 -25.91 -8.54 -1.99
C ALA A 82 -26.19 -8.76 -3.49
N ASN A 83 -27.18 -9.58 -3.84
CA ASN A 83 -27.70 -9.70 -5.23
C ASN A 83 -26.61 -9.76 -6.32
N GLY A 84 -25.64 -10.66 -6.19
CA GLY A 84 -24.52 -10.79 -7.15
C GLY A 84 -23.46 -9.68 -7.12
N SER A 85 -23.59 -8.68 -6.22
CA SER A 85 -22.50 -7.78 -5.85
C SER A 85 -21.42 -8.56 -5.11
N VAL A 86 -20.16 -8.44 -5.55
CA VAL A 86 -19.00 -9.03 -4.87
C VAL A 86 -18.18 -7.92 -4.25
N ALA A 87 -17.90 -8.05 -2.95
CA ALA A 87 -16.95 -7.23 -2.24
C ALA A 87 -15.59 -7.94 -2.13
N THR A 88 -14.50 -7.17 -2.16
CA THR A 88 -13.13 -7.67 -2.10
C THR A 88 -12.25 -6.73 -1.27
N TYR A 89 -11.43 -7.28 -0.39
CA TYR A 89 -10.40 -6.54 0.33
C TYR A 89 -9.30 -6.07 -0.62
N TRP A 90 -8.86 -4.84 -0.47
CA TRP A 90 -7.98 -4.18 -1.43
C TRP A 90 -6.63 -3.80 -0.82
N PHE A 91 -6.66 -3.04 0.27
CA PHE A 91 -5.46 -2.47 0.87
C PHE A 91 -5.62 -2.25 2.37
N GLY A 92 -4.52 -2.21 3.13
CA GLY A 92 -4.52 -1.93 4.55
C GLY A 92 -3.34 -1.06 4.93
N HIS A 93 -3.59 0.02 5.69
CA HIS A 93 -2.57 0.97 6.09
C HIS A 93 -2.58 1.21 7.59
N ALA A 94 -1.44 0.99 8.25
CA ALA A 94 -1.22 1.35 9.65
C ALA A 94 -0.38 2.64 9.71
N PHE A 95 -0.86 3.65 10.45
CA PHE A 95 -0.24 4.97 10.47
C PHE A 95 -0.46 5.68 11.80
N GLU A 96 0.48 6.55 12.16
CA GLU A 96 0.26 7.53 13.23
C GLU A 96 -0.24 8.86 12.67
N LEU A 97 -1.19 9.46 13.39
CA LEU A 97 -1.59 10.85 13.22
C LEU A 97 -1.91 11.46 14.59
N ASN A 98 -1.28 12.60 14.91
CA ASN A 98 -1.47 13.34 16.16
C ASN A 98 -1.34 12.47 17.44
N GLY A 99 -0.35 11.58 17.50
CA GLY A 99 -0.12 10.67 18.64
C GLY A 99 -1.09 9.49 18.74
N THR A 100 -2.07 9.39 17.84
CA THR A 100 -2.98 8.24 17.75
C THR A 100 -2.51 7.30 16.65
N GLN A 101 -2.35 6.02 16.98
CA GLN A 101 -2.09 4.95 16.02
C GLN A 101 -3.41 4.44 15.43
N TYR A 102 -3.52 4.52 14.11
CA TYR A 102 -4.66 4.08 13.32
C TYR A 102 -4.31 2.88 12.45
N PHE A 103 -5.32 2.11 12.10
CA PHE A 103 -5.28 1.21 10.95
C PHE A 103 -6.57 1.39 10.16
N THR A 104 -6.45 1.51 8.84
CA THR A 104 -7.60 1.48 7.93
C THR A 104 -7.44 0.33 6.96
N GLY A 105 -8.47 -0.50 6.85
CA GLY A 105 -8.63 -1.45 5.76
C GLY A 105 -9.62 -0.92 4.74
N PHE A 106 -9.24 -0.99 3.47
CA PHE A 106 -10.04 -0.58 2.32
C PHE A 106 -10.55 -1.81 1.57
N THR A 107 -11.79 -1.75 1.12
CA THR A 107 -12.43 -2.77 0.27
C THR A 107 -13.01 -2.09 -0.95
N TRP A 108 -13.32 -2.88 -1.97
CA TRP A 108 -14.17 -2.45 -3.08
C TRP A 108 -15.30 -3.43 -3.32
N ASP A 109 -16.43 -2.93 -3.82
CA ASP A 109 -17.56 -3.75 -4.23
C ASP A 109 -18.11 -3.37 -5.61
N THR A 110 -18.61 -4.39 -6.32
CA THR A 110 -19.34 -4.21 -7.58
C THR A 110 -20.77 -3.78 -7.28
N ARG A 111 -21.47 -3.20 -8.25
CA ARG A 111 -22.93 -2.97 -8.13
C ARG A 111 -23.70 -4.29 -7.96
N GLU A 112 -24.87 -4.20 -7.35
CA GLU A 112 -25.89 -5.26 -7.35
C GLU A 112 -26.41 -5.51 -8.77
N LYS A 113 -26.84 -6.75 -9.06
CA LYS A 113 -27.29 -7.21 -10.37
C LYS A 113 -28.77 -7.60 -10.29
N TYR A 114 -29.58 -7.00 -11.16
CA TYR A 114 -31.04 -7.14 -11.16
C TYR A 114 -31.61 -7.56 -12.52
N GLY A 115 -30.83 -7.42 -13.60
CA GLY A 115 -31.15 -7.93 -14.93
C GLY A 115 -30.92 -9.43 -15.06
N LYS A 116 -31.23 -10.00 -16.23
CA LYS A 116 -30.86 -11.39 -16.52
C LYS A 116 -29.35 -11.51 -16.76
N PRO A 117 -28.76 -12.71 -16.63
CA PRO A 117 -27.36 -12.94 -17.01
C PRO A 117 -27.08 -12.44 -18.43
N GLY A 118 -26.11 -11.53 -18.58
CA GLY A 118 -25.76 -10.87 -19.84
C GLY A 118 -26.47 -9.54 -20.13
N GLU A 119 -27.46 -9.12 -19.31
CA GLU A 119 -28.11 -7.80 -19.43
C GLU A 119 -27.38 -6.72 -18.58
N ASP A 120 -26.68 -7.11 -17.51
CA ASP A 120 -25.92 -6.24 -16.59
C ASP A 120 -24.39 -6.25 -16.85
N GLU A 121 -23.95 -6.27 -18.11
CA GLU A 121 -22.52 -6.17 -18.42
C GLU A 121 -21.93 -4.80 -18.06
N ALA A 122 -20.67 -4.79 -17.61
CA ALA A 122 -19.95 -3.58 -17.23
C ALA A 122 -19.30 -2.91 -18.45
N GLY A 123 -19.62 -1.63 -18.67
CA GLY A 123 -18.93 -0.81 -19.65
C GLY A 123 -17.53 -0.39 -19.18
N PRO A 124 -16.65 0.10 -20.08
CA PRO A 124 -15.29 0.53 -19.72
C PRO A 124 -15.24 1.50 -18.53
N GLU A 125 -16.08 2.53 -18.57
CA GLU A 125 -16.18 3.55 -17.50
C GLU A 125 -16.90 3.08 -16.23
N THR A 126 -17.29 1.80 -16.13
CA THR A 126 -17.96 1.27 -14.93
C THR A 126 -16.93 1.11 -13.83
N GLN A 127 -17.10 1.85 -12.74
CA GLN A 127 -16.19 1.85 -11.60
C GLN A 127 -16.73 0.95 -10.47
N VAL A 128 -15.84 0.54 -9.56
CA VAL A 128 -16.23 -0.11 -8.30
C VAL A 128 -16.33 0.93 -7.18
N ASN A 129 -17.23 0.69 -6.23
CA ASN A 129 -17.33 1.49 -5.02
C ASN A 129 -16.17 1.14 -4.07
N LEU A 130 -15.60 2.14 -3.41
CA LEU A 130 -14.62 1.97 -2.34
C LEU A 130 -15.28 2.12 -0.98
N ALA A 131 -15.04 1.20 -0.07
CA ALA A 131 -15.46 1.29 1.33
C ALA A 131 -14.26 1.13 2.28
N GLU A 132 -14.43 1.50 3.56
CA GLU A 132 -13.37 1.39 4.56
C GLU A 132 -13.88 0.98 5.94
N ALA A 133 -12.98 0.38 6.73
CA ALA A 133 -13.11 0.27 8.18
C ALA A 133 -11.84 0.75 8.88
N THR A 134 -12.00 1.70 9.79
CA THR A 134 -10.91 2.30 10.57
C THR A 134 -10.94 1.84 12.02
N PHE A 135 -9.75 1.59 12.55
CA PHE A 135 -9.46 1.11 13.89
C PHE A 135 -8.41 2.01 14.54
N THR A 136 -8.36 2.01 15.88
CA THR A 136 -7.33 2.70 16.68
C THR A 136 -6.66 1.73 17.63
N LEU A 137 -5.37 1.90 17.89
CA LEU A 137 -4.62 1.10 18.87
C LEU A 137 -4.93 1.57 20.31
N THR A 138 -6.20 1.52 20.69
CA THR A 138 -6.75 1.96 21.99
C THR A 138 -7.53 0.84 22.69
N GLY A 139 -7.35 -0.40 22.24
CA GLY A 139 -7.98 -1.58 22.81
C GLY A 139 -7.51 -1.87 24.23
N SER A 140 -8.42 -2.43 25.03
CA SER A 140 -8.24 -2.59 26.48
C SER A 140 -7.51 -3.87 26.91
N THR A 141 -7.18 -4.77 25.98
CA THR A 141 -6.47 -6.04 26.27
C THR A 141 -5.44 -6.35 25.20
N ALA A 142 -4.47 -7.21 25.50
CA ALA A 142 -3.41 -7.60 24.58
C ALA A 142 -3.91 -8.44 23.39
N GLU A 143 -5.03 -9.16 23.57
CA GLU A 143 -5.68 -10.00 22.56
C GLU A 143 -6.59 -9.19 21.63
N ARG A 144 -7.04 -8.00 22.07
CA ARG A 144 -7.83 -7.05 21.27
C ARG A 144 -7.27 -5.63 21.42
N PRO A 145 -6.04 -5.38 20.94
CA PRO A 145 -5.37 -4.09 21.11
C PRO A 145 -5.89 -3.03 20.12
N TRP A 146 -6.52 -3.47 19.02
CA TRP A 146 -7.22 -2.60 18.08
C TRP A 146 -8.70 -2.49 18.44
N LYS A 147 -9.16 -1.25 18.57
CA LYS A 147 -10.54 -0.89 18.81
C LYS A 147 -11.12 -0.29 17.53
N PHE A 148 -12.24 -0.85 17.06
CA PHE A 148 -13.02 -0.30 15.96
C PHE A 148 -13.40 1.17 16.21
N ARG A 149 -13.17 2.04 15.21
CA ARG A 149 -13.52 3.47 15.25
C ARG A 149 -14.78 3.75 14.44
N GLY A 150 -14.87 3.24 13.21
CA GLY A 150 -15.98 3.51 12.30
C GLY A 150 -15.80 2.80 10.96
N ILE A 151 -16.86 2.84 10.14
CA ILE A 151 -16.88 2.40 8.75
C ILE A 151 -17.48 3.49 7.87
N GLU A 152 -17.08 3.51 6.60
CA GLU A 152 -17.79 4.22 5.54
C GLU A 152 -18.02 3.27 4.36
N HIS A 153 -19.29 2.95 4.09
CA HIS A 153 -19.69 2.10 2.96
C HIS A 153 -19.42 2.71 1.59
N THR A 154 -19.08 4.00 1.51
CA THR A 154 -18.60 4.63 0.30
C THR A 154 -17.64 5.78 0.64
N ILE A 155 -16.42 5.74 0.13
CA ILE A 155 -15.42 6.83 0.21
C ILE A 155 -15.07 7.40 -1.18
N GLY A 156 -15.55 6.75 -2.25
CA GLY A 156 -15.42 7.16 -3.64
C GLY A 156 -15.72 6.01 -4.60
N MET A 157 -15.56 6.27 -5.89
CA MET A 157 -15.60 5.26 -6.96
C MET A 157 -14.25 5.26 -7.68
N PHE A 158 -13.72 4.11 -8.06
CA PHE A 158 -12.43 4.03 -8.78
C PHE A 158 -12.31 2.81 -9.70
N GLY A 159 -11.21 2.77 -10.45
CA GLY A 159 -10.96 1.74 -11.45
C GLY A 159 -11.87 1.86 -12.67
N ALA A 160 -12.00 0.75 -13.40
CA ALA A 160 -12.67 0.64 -14.71
C ALA A 160 -13.13 -0.81 -14.94
N TYR A 161 -14.03 -1.04 -15.91
CA TYR A 161 -14.57 -2.37 -16.25
C TYR A 161 -15.15 -3.16 -15.05
N GLU A 162 -15.74 -2.46 -14.07
CA GLU A 162 -16.23 -3.00 -12.79
C GLU A 162 -15.12 -3.73 -11.99
N ARG A 163 -13.88 -3.22 -12.06
CA ARG A 163 -12.73 -3.67 -11.28
C ARG A 163 -11.94 -2.50 -10.70
N ALA A 164 -11.39 -2.71 -9.50
CA ALA A 164 -10.38 -1.85 -8.91
C ALA A 164 -9.06 -1.89 -9.69
N GLU A 165 -8.25 -0.84 -9.55
CA GLU A 165 -6.83 -0.89 -9.88
C GLU A 165 -6.12 -1.89 -8.95
N ALA A 166 -5.16 -2.67 -9.46
CA ALA A 166 -4.41 -3.61 -8.63
C ALA A 166 -3.38 -2.84 -7.78
N VAL A 167 -3.22 -3.23 -6.51
CA VAL A 167 -2.15 -2.68 -5.66
C VAL A 167 -0.80 -3.15 -6.18
N ASP A 168 0.16 -2.23 -6.29
CA ASP A 168 1.55 -2.56 -6.54
C ASP A 168 2.27 -2.83 -5.21
N LEU A 169 2.45 -4.12 -4.92
CA LEU A 169 3.14 -4.61 -3.73
C LEU A 169 4.68 -4.42 -3.76
N GLY A 170 5.24 -4.03 -4.91
CA GLY A 170 6.66 -3.72 -5.09
C GLY A 170 7.03 -2.30 -4.64
N ARG A 171 6.09 -1.36 -4.70
CA ARG A 171 6.24 0.02 -4.19
C ARG A 171 5.62 0.15 -2.79
N LYS A 172 6.12 1.13 -2.01
CA LYS A 172 5.55 1.47 -0.71
C LYS A 172 4.46 2.54 -0.85
N PRO A 173 3.41 2.53 -0.02
CA PRO A 173 2.54 3.68 0.16
C PRO A 173 3.35 4.90 0.58
N LEU A 174 2.91 6.08 0.14
CA LEU A 174 3.51 7.36 0.52
C LEU A 174 2.51 8.15 1.35
N ASP A 175 2.99 8.72 2.46
CA ASP A 175 2.19 9.53 3.37
C ASP A 175 2.64 10.99 3.35
N TYR A 176 1.69 11.91 3.52
CA TYR A 176 1.94 13.31 3.84
C TYR A 176 0.99 13.80 4.93
N ARG A 177 1.52 14.36 6.02
CA ARG A 177 0.72 14.97 7.09
C ARG A 177 0.49 16.44 6.75
N THR A 178 -0.77 16.88 6.72
CA THR A 178 -1.12 18.24 6.34
C THR A 178 -1.04 19.22 7.53
N PRO A 179 -0.90 20.54 7.31
CA PRO A 179 -0.89 21.54 8.37
C PRO A 179 -2.13 21.53 9.29
N GLU A 180 -3.32 21.19 8.77
CA GLU A 180 -4.57 21.04 9.53
C GLU A 180 -4.68 19.67 10.24
N GLY A 181 -3.64 18.83 10.14
CA GLY A 181 -3.57 17.54 10.84
C GLY A 181 -4.35 16.43 10.17
N LYS A 182 -4.52 16.47 8.84
CA LYS A 182 -5.01 15.36 8.00
C LYS A 182 -3.83 14.48 7.55
N LEU A 183 -4.13 13.28 7.04
CA LEU A 183 -3.17 12.45 6.31
C LEU A 183 -3.60 12.33 4.84
N LEU A 184 -2.73 12.69 3.92
CA LEU A 184 -2.83 12.29 2.51
C LEU A 184 -2.01 11.00 2.32
N LEU A 185 -2.68 9.95 1.88
CA LEU A 185 -2.13 8.64 1.54
C LEU A 185 -2.13 8.48 0.02
N ALA A 186 -1.02 8.03 -0.54
CA ALA A 186 -0.91 7.58 -1.92
C ALA A 186 -0.60 6.07 -1.93
N VAL A 187 -1.59 5.25 -2.31
CA VAL A 187 -1.45 3.80 -2.45
C VAL A 187 -0.93 3.48 -3.85
N PRO A 188 0.23 2.83 -4.01
CA PRO A 188 0.78 2.54 -5.33
C PRO A 188 -0.12 1.52 -6.06
N THR A 189 -0.45 1.82 -7.30
CA THR A 189 -1.28 0.98 -8.15
C THR A 189 -0.55 0.59 -9.43
N GLN A 190 -0.98 -0.51 -10.02
CA GLN A 190 -0.51 -1.02 -11.31
C GLN A 190 -1.67 -1.61 -12.09
N GLY A 191 -1.51 -1.69 -13.41
CA GLY A 191 -2.45 -2.36 -14.27
C GLY A 191 -1.89 -2.61 -15.66
N PHE A 192 -2.72 -3.18 -16.51
CA PHE A 192 -2.40 -3.44 -17.91
C PHE A 192 -3.66 -3.22 -18.74
N ASP A 193 -3.55 -2.40 -19.78
CA ASP A 193 -4.62 -2.20 -20.75
C ASP A 193 -4.04 -2.11 -22.16
N ASN A 194 -4.72 -2.73 -23.14
CA ASN A 194 -4.44 -2.62 -24.57
C ASN A 194 -2.94 -2.75 -24.97
N GLY A 195 -2.19 -3.64 -24.32
CA GLY A 195 -0.76 -3.86 -24.62
C GLY A 195 0.21 -2.93 -23.90
N THR A 196 -0.28 -2.10 -22.98
CA THR A 196 0.49 -1.15 -22.17
C THR A 196 0.31 -1.47 -20.69
N SER A 197 1.40 -1.77 -19.98
CA SER A 197 1.40 -1.78 -18.52
C SER A 197 1.44 -0.35 -18.01
N PHE A 198 0.77 -0.05 -16.90
CA PHE A 198 0.79 1.27 -16.28
C PHE A 198 1.03 1.20 -14.77
N GLU A 199 1.73 2.20 -14.24
CA GLU A 199 2.04 2.39 -12.82
C GLU A 199 1.44 3.72 -12.35
N GLY A 200 0.71 3.72 -11.25
CA GLY A 200 0.10 4.92 -10.68
C GLY A 200 0.11 4.95 -9.15
N TYR A 201 -0.67 5.88 -8.62
CA TYR A 201 -1.08 5.96 -7.22
C TYR A 201 -2.55 6.35 -7.11
N ALA A 202 -3.33 5.59 -6.36
CA ALA A 202 -4.65 5.98 -5.90
C ALA A 202 -4.51 6.85 -4.64
N LEU A 203 -5.15 8.02 -4.62
CA LEU A 203 -4.98 9.03 -3.57
C LEU A 203 -6.17 9.07 -2.61
N PHE A 204 -5.88 9.21 -1.31
CA PHE A 204 -6.88 9.23 -0.25
C PHE A 204 -6.53 10.26 0.80
N VAL A 205 -7.50 11.06 1.28
CA VAL A 205 -7.31 11.89 2.49
C VAL A 205 -8.08 11.29 3.66
N PHE A 206 -7.38 11.15 4.79
CA PHE A 206 -7.95 10.87 6.09
C PHE A 206 -8.09 12.17 6.87
N ASN A 207 -9.32 12.56 7.16
CA ASN A 207 -9.68 13.65 8.05
C ASN A 207 -10.42 13.06 9.26
N PRO A 208 -9.76 12.81 10.41
CA PRO A 208 -10.42 12.18 11.55
C PRO A 208 -11.52 13.04 12.18
N GLY A 209 -11.53 14.36 11.90
CA GLY A 209 -12.56 15.32 12.33
C GLY A 209 -12.71 15.52 13.85
N PRO A 210 -13.49 16.52 14.28
CA PRO A 210 -14.17 16.45 15.57
C PRO A 210 -15.27 15.37 15.50
N ARG A 211 -15.63 14.82 16.65
CA ARG A 211 -16.44 13.59 16.82
C ARG A 211 -17.95 13.70 16.45
N ASP A 212 -18.36 14.76 15.76
CA ASP A 212 -19.73 14.92 15.26
C ASP A 212 -19.85 14.31 13.86
N GLU A 213 -19.93 12.98 13.85
CA GLU A 213 -19.75 12.03 12.74
C GLU A 213 -20.82 12.10 11.61
N LEU A 214 -21.51 13.22 11.40
CA LEU A 214 -22.74 13.29 10.58
C LEU A 214 -22.68 14.14 9.29
N LYS A 215 -21.54 14.75 8.94
CA LYS A 215 -21.47 15.65 7.76
C LYS A 215 -20.29 15.45 6.83
N ASP A 216 -19.12 15.14 7.36
CA ASP A 216 -17.90 14.98 6.56
C ASP A 216 -17.38 13.55 6.64
N LYS A 217 -16.93 13.03 5.49
CA LYS A 217 -16.30 11.72 5.41
C LYS A 217 -14.97 11.71 6.14
N VAL A 218 -14.67 10.60 6.80
CA VAL A 218 -13.40 10.36 7.48
C VAL A 218 -12.32 10.05 6.46
N TRP A 219 -12.65 9.27 5.43
CA TRP A 219 -11.81 9.00 4.27
C TRP A 219 -12.48 9.51 3.00
N THR A 220 -11.70 10.11 2.11
CA THR A 220 -12.18 10.47 0.76
C THR A 220 -11.13 10.11 -0.27
N TYR A 221 -11.55 9.37 -1.29
CA TYR A 221 -10.74 9.10 -2.49
C TYR A 221 -10.66 10.36 -3.36
N LEU A 222 -9.44 10.72 -3.78
CA LEU A 222 -9.12 11.98 -4.45
C LEU A 222 -8.76 11.81 -5.94
N GLY A 223 -8.96 10.61 -6.49
CA GLY A 223 -8.53 10.23 -7.84
C GLY A 223 -7.21 9.45 -7.88
N SER A 224 -6.90 8.93 -9.06
CA SER A 224 -5.62 8.26 -9.35
C SER A 224 -4.70 9.19 -10.15
N ILE A 225 -3.41 9.05 -9.95
CA ILE A 225 -2.36 9.71 -10.74
C ILE A 225 -1.51 8.64 -11.42
N LEU A 226 -1.39 8.72 -12.74
CA LEU A 226 -0.43 7.91 -13.49
C LEU A 226 0.98 8.44 -13.29
N THR A 227 1.92 7.51 -13.15
CA THR A 227 3.35 7.78 -12.92
C THR A 227 4.26 7.09 -13.92
N GLY A 228 3.82 5.99 -14.54
CA GLY A 228 4.58 5.27 -15.54
C GLY A 228 3.71 4.48 -16.50
N ASP A 229 4.30 4.16 -17.66
CA ASP A 229 3.75 3.29 -18.68
C ASP A 229 4.88 2.55 -19.43
N ASP A 230 4.57 1.33 -19.89
CA ASP A 230 5.47 0.45 -20.63
C ASP A 230 4.69 -0.27 -21.73
N ASN A 231 5.05 -0.02 -23.00
CA ASN A 231 4.38 -0.60 -24.18
C ASN A 231 5.09 -1.85 -24.75
N SER A 232 6.00 -2.48 -24.00
CA SER A 232 6.80 -3.62 -24.47
C SER A 232 5.96 -4.80 -25.00
N ALA A 233 4.77 -5.02 -24.44
CA ALA A 233 3.84 -6.04 -24.90
C ALA A 233 3.18 -5.71 -26.26
N ALA A 234 3.17 -4.45 -26.70
CA ALA A 234 2.60 -3.99 -27.96
C ALA A 234 3.64 -3.62 -29.03
N CYS A 235 4.85 -3.20 -28.64
CA CYS A 235 5.84 -2.66 -29.57
C CYS A 235 6.47 -3.70 -30.52
N ALA A 236 6.43 -4.98 -30.15
CA ALA A 236 7.04 -6.10 -30.87
C ALA A 236 8.53 -5.84 -31.21
N ASP A 237 9.34 -5.61 -30.18
CA ASP A 237 10.78 -5.26 -30.28
C ASP A 237 11.12 -4.03 -31.16
N GLY A 238 10.10 -3.25 -31.56
CA GLY A 238 10.21 -2.06 -32.39
C GLY A 238 9.50 -2.16 -33.74
N ASP A 239 9.05 -3.35 -34.15
CA ASP A 239 8.49 -3.63 -35.47
C ASP A 239 7.12 -2.95 -35.71
N VAL A 240 6.32 -2.77 -34.65
CA VAL A 240 4.99 -2.12 -34.73
C VAL A 240 5.06 -0.64 -34.39
N MET A 241 5.79 -0.31 -33.32
CA MET A 241 6.03 1.04 -32.84
C MET A 241 7.28 1.03 -31.95
N PRO A 242 7.92 2.18 -31.66
CA PRO A 242 9.06 2.20 -30.75
C PRO A 242 8.68 1.67 -29.36
N CYS A 243 9.47 0.73 -28.85
CA CYS A 243 9.38 0.30 -27.46
C CYS A 243 9.81 1.44 -26.54
N VAL A 244 8.96 1.79 -25.58
CA VAL A 244 9.21 2.80 -24.58
C VAL A 244 8.70 2.33 -23.22
N ALA A 245 9.47 2.66 -22.20
CA ALA A 245 9.06 2.53 -20.81
C ALA A 245 9.43 3.82 -20.05
N LYS A 246 8.53 4.28 -19.20
CA LYS A 246 8.77 5.37 -18.27
C LYS A 246 8.18 5.06 -16.89
N THR A 247 8.86 5.52 -15.85
CA THR A 247 8.39 5.47 -14.47
C THR A 247 8.66 6.81 -13.78
N GLY A 248 7.83 7.15 -12.81
CA GLY A 248 7.70 8.50 -12.28
C GLY A 248 7.77 8.53 -10.76
N LYS A 249 8.67 9.35 -10.23
CA LYS A 249 8.76 9.58 -8.79
C LYS A 249 7.73 10.61 -8.36
N LEU A 250 6.70 10.16 -7.63
CA LEU A 250 5.76 11.04 -6.93
C LEU A 250 6.43 11.72 -5.73
N THR A 251 6.17 13.01 -5.54
CA THR A 251 6.64 13.82 -4.41
C THR A 251 5.57 14.79 -3.92
N PHE A 252 5.50 14.99 -2.62
CA PHE A 252 4.63 15.97 -1.96
C PHE A 252 5.42 17.25 -1.66
N THR A 253 4.89 18.42 -1.99
CA THR A 253 5.47 19.72 -1.65
C THR A 253 4.43 20.62 -1.00
N ALA A 254 4.71 21.12 0.20
CA ALA A 254 3.82 22.05 0.89
C ALA A 254 3.54 23.32 0.04
N GLN A 255 2.32 23.84 0.10
CA GLN A 255 1.93 25.07 -0.58
C GLN A 255 1.53 26.16 0.42
N ASN A 256 2.04 27.38 0.25
CA ASN A 256 1.61 28.52 1.05
C ASN A 256 0.12 28.78 0.82
N GLY A 257 -0.67 28.79 1.89
CA GLY A 257 -2.12 29.07 1.83
C GLY A 257 -2.98 27.88 1.37
N SER A 258 -2.47 26.65 1.37
CA SER A 258 -3.29 25.45 1.18
C SER A 258 -2.87 24.35 2.15
N ASP A 259 -3.84 23.59 2.68
CA ASP A 259 -3.59 22.42 3.52
C ASP A 259 -3.04 21.24 2.71
N MET A 260 -3.57 21.06 1.49
CA MET A 260 -3.18 19.96 0.61
C MET A 260 -1.87 20.28 -0.14
N PRO A 261 -0.92 19.33 -0.22
CA PRO A 261 0.35 19.55 -0.92
C PRO A 261 0.17 19.64 -2.44
N ARG A 262 1.10 20.31 -3.11
CA ARG A 262 1.37 20.08 -4.52
C ARG A 262 1.91 18.66 -4.68
N LEU A 263 1.42 17.96 -5.69
CA LEU A 263 2.03 16.71 -6.13
C LEU A 263 2.90 16.98 -7.35
N THR A 264 4.08 16.38 -7.40
CA THR A 264 4.94 16.44 -8.60
C THR A 264 5.43 15.05 -8.93
N VAL A 265 5.15 14.61 -10.16
CA VAL A 265 5.65 13.37 -10.75
C VAL A 265 6.85 13.72 -11.60
N THR A 266 8.04 13.28 -11.19
CA THR A 266 9.27 13.46 -11.99
C THR A 266 9.53 12.19 -12.79
N PRO A 267 9.35 12.19 -14.13
CA PRO A 267 9.50 11.00 -14.94
C PRO A 267 10.98 10.67 -15.21
N SER A 268 11.20 9.40 -15.55
CA SER A 268 12.46 8.85 -16.02
C SER A 268 12.19 7.73 -17.03
N GLY A 269 13.13 7.50 -17.95
CA GLY A 269 12.94 6.55 -19.05
C GLY A 269 12.79 7.27 -20.40
N THR A 270 11.88 6.78 -21.24
CA THR A 270 11.68 7.25 -22.62
C THR A 270 10.20 7.36 -22.95
N GLU A 271 9.86 8.20 -23.93
CA GLU A 271 8.53 8.20 -24.56
C GLU A 271 8.61 8.42 -26.07
N ILE A 272 7.51 8.14 -26.77
CA ILE A 272 7.37 8.36 -28.21
C ILE A 272 7.26 9.87 -28.47
N SER A 273 8.18 10.42 -29.26
CA SER A 273 8.23 11.84 -29.61
C SER A 273 7.78 12.14 -31.05
N GLY A 274 7.19 11.14 -31.72
CA GLY A 274 6.73 11.19 -33.10
C GLY A 274 6.89 9.84 -33.81
N PRO A 275 6.46 9.74 -35.09
CA PRO A 275 6.52 8.48 -35.85
C PRO A 275 7.93 7.89 -35.89
N GLY A 276 8.09 6.66 -35.38
CA GLY A 276 9.37 5.95 -35.32
C GLY A 276 10.45 6.60 -34.44
N LYS A 277 10.09 7.55 -33.56
CA LYS A 277 11.05 8.32 -32.75
C LYS A 277 10.72 8.28 -31.27
N THR A 278 11.76 8.13 -30.46
CA THR A 278 11.68 8.28 -29.01
C THR A 278 12.52 9.45 -28.53
N ARG A 279 12.17 9.97 -27.35
CA ARG A 279 13.01 10.90 -26.60
C ARG A 279 13.23 10.37 -25.18
N LYS A 280 14.35 10.78 -24.57
CA LYS A 280 14.60 10.54 -23.15
C LYS A 280 13.84 11.57 -22.31
N LEU A 281 13.27 11.12 -21.20
CA LEU A 281 12.60 11.96 -20.21
C LEU A 281 13.58 12.43 -19.12
N GLY A 282 13.32 13.60 -18.57
CA GLY A 282 14.09 14.18 -17.48
C GLY A 282 13.30 15.19 -16.64
N PRO A 283 13.97 15.95 -15.75
CA PRO A 283 13.30 16.83 -14.79
C PRO A 283 12.45 17.96 -15.40
N ALA A 284 12.70 18.33 -16.66
CA ALA A 284 11.89 19.31 -17.38
C ALA A 284 10.52 18.77 -17.81
N ASP A 285 10.33 17.45 -17.80
CA ASP A 285 9.08 16.75 -18.11
C ASP A 285 8.24 16.47 -16.86
N ALA A 286 8.57 17.08 -15.72
CA ALA A 286 7.88 16.84 -14.47
C ALA A 286 6.46 17.43 -14.48
N VAL A 287 5.48 16.56 -14.25
CA VAL A 287 4.05 16.94 -14.22
C VAL A 287 3.67 17.34 -12.80
N SER A 288 2.85 18.39 -12.68
CA SER A 288 2.37 18.89 -11.39
C SER A 288 0.86 18.77 -11.25
N TYR A 289 0.41 18.31 -10.09
CA TYR A 289 -1.00 18.28 -9.73
C TYR A 289 -1.27 19.18 -8.52
N VAL A 290 -2.44 19.80 -8.52
CA VAL A 290 -2.94 20.67 -7.44
C VAL A 290 -4.29 20.13 -6.98
N TYR A 291 -4.60 20.29 -5.70
CA TYR A 291 -5.91 19.93 -5.18
C TYR A 291 -6.96 20.96 -5.62
N ASP A 292 -8.02 20.49 -6.27
CA ASP A 292 -9.23 21.23 -6.59
C ASP A 292 -10.24 20.98 -5.45
N GLU A 293 -10.49 22.00 -4.62
CA GLU A 293 -11.44 21.94 -3.51
C GLU A 293 -12.90 21.77 -3.98
N ALA A 294 -13.25 22.30 -5.15
CA ALA A 294 -14.61 22.21 -5.68
C ALA A 294 -14.88 20.80 -6.25
N GLY A 295 -13.93 20.24 -6.99
CA GLY A 295 -13.96 18.86 -7.48
C GLY A 295 -13.57 17.80 -6.44
N LYS A 296 -13.08 18.22 -5.25
CA LYS A 296 -12.53 17.39 -4.17
C LYS A 296 -11.48 16.36 -4.64
N LYS A 297 -10.64 16.72 -5.62
CA LYS A 297 -9.72 15.79 -6.28
C LYS A 297 -8.43 16.49 -6.71
N TYR A 298 -7.41 15.73 -7.08
CA TYR A 298 -6.24 16.30 -7.74
C TYR A 298 -6.47 16.49 -9.24
N THR A 299 -5.96 17.61 -9.78
CA THR A 299 -6.00 17.93 -11.21
C THR A 299 -4.62 18.37 -11.69
N GLU A 300 -4.29 18.02 -12.94
CA GLU A 300 -3.04 18.43 -13.59
C GLU A 300 -3.04 19.94 -13.87
N LYS A 301 -1.87 20.58 -13.80
CA LYS A 301 -1.69 22.04 -13.97
C LYS A 301 -0.60 22.38 -14.97
#